data_AF-A0A9D8LDY6-F1
#
_entry.id   AF-A0A9D8LDY6-F1
#
_cell.length_a   1.000
_cell.length_b   1.000
_cell.length_c   1.000
_cell.angle_alpha   90.00
_cell.angle_beta   90.00
_cell.angle_gamma   90.00
#
_symmetry.space_group_name_H-M   'P 1'
#
loop_
_entity.id
_entity.type
_entity.pdbx_description
1 polymer ?
#
loop_
_entity_poly.entity_id
_entity_poly.type
_entity_poly.pdbx_seq_one_letter_code
_entity_poly.pdbx_strand_id
1 'polypeptide(L)'
;VVKLACIAQLVNVIAPIMTDPAGQAWRQTIYYPYYFASIYGRGTALNLSVSSPGYDAVHGDNIGYVDVSGVHNEEDGTISFFAVNRHATESIDVDLSLEGFGAASVIDHQVMTHRDLRAVNTAANQNNVVPVKGSGAKVDGKLLSVKLAPYSYQMIRVKV
;
A
#
# COMPACT_ATOMS: atom_id res chain seq x y z
N VAL A 1 -19.16 2.79 -9.96
CA VAL A 1 -18.58 2.08 -8.79
C VAL A 1 -18.44 0.61 -9.14
N VAL A 2 -17.25 0.03 -8.98
CA VAL A 2 -17.03 -1.42 -9.13
C VAL A 2 -17.51 -2.10 -7.84
N LYS A 3 -18.45 -3.05 -7.96
CA LYS A 3 -19.07 -3.73 -6.80
C LYS A 3 -18.54 -5.15 -6.57
N LEU A 4 -17.88 -5.73 -7.56
CA LEU A 4 -17.30 -7.06 -7.48
C LEU A 4 -15.98 -7.05 -8.25
N ALA A 5 -14.95 -7.62 -7.63
CA ALA A 5 -13.65 -7.86 -8.23
C ALA A 5 -13.12 -9.20 -7.72
N CYS A 6 -12.48 -9.97 -8.60
CA CYS A 6 -11.88 -11.26 -8.28
C CYS A 6 -10.40 -11.23 -8.68
N ILE A 7 -9.50 -11.48 -7.74
CA ILE A 7 -8.09 -11.70 -8.08
C ILE A 7 -7.96 -13.04 -8.82
N ALA A 8 -7.43 -13.01 -10.03
CA ALA A 8 -7.23 -14.20 -10.86
C ALA A 8 -5.76 -14.65 -10.76
N GLN A 9 -5.43 -15.78 -10.12
CA GLN A 9 -6.27 -16.65 -9.29
C GLN A 9 -5.79 -16.65 -7.83
N LEU A 10 -6.33 -17.53 -6.97
CA LEU A 10 -6.06 -17.51 -5.53
C LEU A 10 -4.90 -18.42 -5.10
N VAL A 11 -4.73 -19.60 -5.71
CA VAL A 11 -3.69 -20.59 -5.34
C VAL A 11 -2.99 -21.15 -6.58
N ASN A 12 -1.64 -21.17 -6.56
CA ASN A 12 -0.71 -21.66 -7.60
C ASN A 12 -0.76 -20.95 -8.95
N VAL A 13 -1.92 -20.86 -9.60
CA VAL A 13 -2.08 -20.29 -10.94
C VAL A 13 -2.09 -18.76 -10.83
N ILE A 14 -0.99 -18.10 -11.22
CA ILE A 14 -0.82 -16.63 -11.16
C ILE A 14 -1.36 -16.02 -9.86
N ALA A 15 -0.96 -16.61 -8.73
CA ALA A 15 -1.67 -16.49 -7.47
C ALA A 15 -0.85 -15.80 -6.36
N PRO A 16 -1.52 -15.19 -5.36
CA PRO A 16 -0.86 -14.69 -4.14
C PRO A 16 -0.41 -15.82 -3.19
N ILE A 17 -0.98 -17.02 -3.30
CA ILE A 17 -0.67 -18.17 -2.44
C ILE A 17 -0.10 -19.28 -3.31
N MET A 18 1.01 -19.87 -2.88
CA MET A 18 1.62 -21.02 -3.56
C MET A 18 1.70 -22.21 -2.61
N THR A 19 1.65 -23.40 -3.18
CA THR A 19 1.88 -24.67 -2.48
C THR A 19 2.83 -25.56 -3.31
N ASP A 20 3.51 -26.50 -2.67
CA ASP A 20 4.25 -27.56 -3.37
C ASP A 20 3.75 -28.97 -3.00
N PRO A 21 4.08 -30.02 -3.79
CA PRO A 21 3.71 -31.40 -3.47
C PRO A 21 4.34 -31.96 -2.19
N ALA A 22 5.38 -31.30 -1.65
CA ALA A 22 5.99 -31.67 -0.37
C ALA A 22 5.23 -31.11 0.84
N GLY A 23 4.16 -30.34 0.61
CA GLY A 23 3.26 -29.83 1.64
C GLY A 23 3.59 -28.42 2.13
N GLN A 24 4.56 -27.73 1.53
CA GLN A 24 4.83 -26.33 1.87
C GLN A 24 3.77 -25.42 1.26
N ALA A 25 3.43 -24.35 1.98
CA ALA A 25 2.62 -23.25 1.47
C ALA A 25 3.29 -21.92 1.82
N TRP A 26 3.32 -20.97 0.89
CA TRP A 26 3.93 -19.66 1.10
C TRP A 26 3.20 -18.54 0.38
N ARG A 27 3.50 -17.31 0.81
CA ARG A 27 2.90 -16.07 0.30
C ARG A 27 3.80 -15.50 -0.77
N GLN A 28 3.25 -15.27 -1.96
CA GLN A 28 3.90 -14.47 -3.00
C GLN A 28 3.92 -13.00 -2.61
N THR A 29 4.77 -12.22 -3.25
CA THR A 29 4.89 -10.77 -2.99
C THR A 29 3.54 -10.06 -3.14
N ILE A 30 2.75 -10.42 -4.14
CA ILE A 30 1.42 -9.86 -4.40
C ILE A 30 0.37 -10.18 -3.32
N TYR A 31 0.64 -11.12 -2.40
CA TYR A 31 -0.25 -11.44 -1.27
C TYR A 31 -0.46 -10.24 -0.36
N TYR A 32 0.60 -9.49 -0.06
CA TYR A 32 0.58 -8.51 1.02
C TYR A 32 -0.22 -7.24 0.68
N PRO A 33 -0.07 -6.61 -0.50
CA PRO A 33 -0.95 -5.51 -0.90
C PRO A 33 -2.42 -5.95 -0.93
N TYR A 34 -2.71 -7.16 -1.43
CA TYR A 34 -4.07 -7.71 -1.44
C TYR A 34 -4.63 -7.94 -0.04
N TYR A 35 -3.81 -8.50 0.88
CA TYR A 35 -4.16 -8.67 2.29
C TYR A 35 -4.52 -7.33 2.94
N PHE A 36 -3.67 -6.31 2.78
CA PHE A 36 -3.91 -4.99 3.37
C PHE A 36 -5.17 -4.33 2.81
N ALA A 37 -5.37 -4.34 1.50
CA ALA A 37 -6.59 -3.80 0.89
C ALA A 37 -7.85 -4.56 1.36
N SER A 38 -7.78 -5.88 1.48
CA SER A 38 -8.92 -6.71 1.91
C SER A 38 -9.30 -6.52 3.38
N ILE A 39 -8.33 -6.37 4.28
CA ILE A 39 -8.58 -6.24 5.73
C ILE A 39 -8.84 -4.78 6.11
N TYR A 40 -8.05 -3.83 5.59
CA TYR A 40 -8.07 -2.43 6.03
C TYR A 40 -8.79 -1.47 5.06
N GLY A 41 -9.23 -1.97 3.91
CA GLY A 41 -9.99 -1.20 2.92
C GLY A 41 -11.52 -1.31 3.09
N ARG A 42 -12.01 -1.55 4.30
CA ARG A 42 -13.46 -1.62 4.62
C ARG A 42 -13.97 -0.25 5.06
N GLY A 43 -15.10 0.17 4.51
CA GLY A 43 -15.72 1.47 4.79
C GLY A 43 -15.98 2.28 3.52
N THR A 44 -15.93 3.60 3.66
CA THR A 44 -16.19 4.55 2.58
C THR A 44 -14.88 4.95 1.91
N ALA A 45 -14.74 4.66 0.61
CA ALA A 45 -13.61 5.14 -0.18
C ALA A 45 -13.66 6.68 -0.30
N LEU A 46 -12.56 7.34 0.04
CA LEU A 46 -12.41 8.79 -0.02
C LEU A 46 -12.03 9.21 -1.45
N ASN A 47 -12.61 10.32 -1.92
CA ASN A 47 -12.21 10.95 -3.16
C ASN A 47 -11.02 11.89 -2.91
N LEU A 48 -9.81 11.36 -2.95
CA LEU A 48 -8.59 12.12 -2.69
C LEU A 48 -8.23 13.02 -3.89
N SER A 49 -7.95 14.29 -3.61
CA SER A 49 -7.36 15.22 -4.57
C SER A 49 -5.83 15.13 -4.49
N VAL A 50 -5.24 14.26 -5.30
CA VAL A 50 -3.79 13.98 -5.26
C VAL A 50 -3.03 14.89 -6.24
N SER A 51 -2.02 15.58 -5.74
CA SER A 51 -1.03 16.31 -6.54
C SER A 51 0.34 15.64 -6.36
N SER A 52 0.94 15.22 -7.47
CA SER A 52 2.25 14.55 -7.48
C SER A 52 3.03 15.04 -8.70
N PRO A 53 4.37 15.19 -8.61
CA PRO A 53 5.21 15.21 -9.79
C PRO A 53 4.90 13.96 -10.65
N GLY A 54 5.00 14.11 -11.97
CA GLY A 54 4.71 13.03 -12.91
C GLY A 54 5.86 12.71 -13.85
N TYR A 55 5.68 11.67 -14.64
CA TYR A 55 6.55 11.25 -15.72
C TYR A 55 5.76 10.86 -16.96
N ASP A 56 6.39 10.95 -18.12
CA ASP A 56 5.78 10.51 -19.37
C ASP A 56 6.08 9.02 -19.61
N ALA A 57 5.08 8.30 -20.09
CA ALA A 57 5.18 6.90 -20.45
C ALA A 57 4.50 6.64 -21.79
N VAL A 58 4.76 5.47 -22.36
CA VAL A 58 4.17 5.04 -23.66
C VAL A 58 2.63 5.16 -23.69
N HIS A 59 1.98 5.08 -22.53
CA HIS A 59 0.52 5.07 -22.40
C HIS A 59 -0.07 6.39 -21.88
N GLY A 60 0.75 7.44 -21.68
CA GLY A 60 0.27 8.75 -21.26
C GLY A 60 1.36 9.64 -20.67
N ASP A 61 1.09 10.94 -20.69
CA ASP A 61 1.98 11.99 -20.19
C ASP A 61 1.60 12.37 -18.74
N ASN A 62 2.56 12.89 -17.99
CA ASN A 62 2.37 13.38 -16.62
C ASN A 62 1.69 12.38 -15.66
N ILE A 63 2.05 11.10 -15.75
CA ILE A 63 1.57 10.06 -14.83
C ILE A 63 2.23 10.30 -13.46
N GLY A 64 1.42 10.51 -12.42
CA GLY A 64 1.92 10.78 -11.07
C GLY A 64 2.83 9.67 -10.55
N TYR A 65 3.97 10.04 -9.97
CA TYR A 65 4.84 9.09 -9.25
C TYR A 65 4.16 8.51 -8.02
N VAL A 66 3.37 9.33 -7.32
CA VAL A 66 2.60 8.91 -6.15
C VAL A 66 1.17 8.60 -6.55
N ASP A 67 0.67 7.45 -6.08
CA ASP A 67 -0.74 7.10 -6.12
C ASP A 67 -1.17 6.69 -4.72
N VAL A 68 -2.27 7.27 -4.25
CA VAL A 68 -2.78 7.06 -2.91
C VAL A 68 -4.28 6.84 -2.99
N SER A 69 -4.75 5.83 -2.28
CA SER A 69 -6.16 5.64 -1.96
C SER A 69 -6.36 5.74 -0.46
N GLY A 70 -7.54 6.24 -0.05
CA GLY A 70 -7.93 6.39 1.34
C GLY A 70 -9.29 5.76 1.58
N VAL A 71 -9.45 5.04 2.69
CA VAL A 71 -10.74 4.47 3.12
C VAL A 71 -11.01 4.90 4.55
N HIS A 72 -12.17 5.53 4.78
CA HIS A 72 -12.65 5.87 6.11
C HIS A 72 -13.60 4.78 6.62
N ASN A 73 -13.25 4.18 7.74
CA ASN A 73 -14.10 3.27 8.48
C ASN A 73 -14.63 4.00 9.72
N GLU A 74 -15.90 4.43 9.64
CA GLU A 74 -16.60 5.15 10.70
C GLU A 74 -16.79 4.31 11.96
N GLU A 75 -17.11 3.03 11.82
CA GLU A 75 -17.35 2.11 12.94
C GLU A 75 -16.08 1.92 13.78
N ASP A 76 -14.94 1.75 13.10
CA ASP A 76 -13.64 1.59 13.77
C ASP A 76 -12.98 2.94 14.11
N GLY A 77 -13.50 4.07 13.64
CA GLY A 77 -12.86 5.39 13.75
C GLY A 77 -11.44 5.38 13.17
N THR A 78 -11.27 4.81 11.97
CA THR A 78 -9.95 4.72 11.33
C THR A 78 -9.98 5.18 9.89
N ILE A 79 -8.87 5.75 9.43
CA ILE A 79 -8.58 5.96 8.02
C ILE A 79 -7.37 5.12 7.65
N SER A 80 -7.51 4.34 6.58
CA SER A 80 -6.40 3.57 6.00
C SER A 80 -6.01 4.20 4.67
N PHE A 81 -4.73 4.52 4.52
CA PHE A 81 -4.14 4.97 3.28
C PHE A 81 -3.27 3.87 2.68
N PHE A 82 -3.41 3.64 1.37
CA PHE A 82 -2.56 2.73 0.59
C PHE A 82 -1.86 3.57 -0.46
N ALA A 83 -0.55 3.68 -0.34
CA ALA A 83 0.27 4.58 -1.14
C ALA A 83 1.36 3.81 -1.90
N VAL A 84 1.61 4.19 -3.14
CA VAL A 84 2.71 3.69 -3.96
C VAL A 84 3.59 4.85 -4.39
N ASN A 85 4.91 4.66 -4.32
CA ASN A 85 5.87 5.51 -5.02
C ASN A 85 6.46 4.72 -6.21
N ARG A 86 6.15 5.19 -7.42
CA ARG A 86 6.61 4.63 -8.70
C ARG A 86 7.99 5.15 -9.11
N HIS A 87 8.53 6.14 -8.41
CA HIS A 87 9.84 6.71 -8.71
C HIS A 87 10.94 5.68 -8.47
N ALA A 88 11.90 5.63 -9.40
CA ALA A 88 12.92 4.59 -9.42
C ALA A 88 14.01 4.75 -8.35
N THR A 89 14.41 5.99 -8.08
CA THR A 89 15.57 6.30 -7.23
C THR A 89 15.27 7.27 -6.09
N GLU A 90 14.35 8.20 -6.27
CA GLU A 90 14.00 9.23 -5.29
C GLU A 90 12.87 8.80 -4.35
N SER A 91 13.03 9.19 -3.09
CA SER A 91 11.94 9.14 -2.12
C SER A 91 11.08 10.39 -2.26
N ILE A 92 9.77 10.25 -2.08
CA ILE A 92 8.83 11.38 -2.18
C ILE A 92 8.21 11.62 -0.81
N ASP A 93 8.35 12.83 -0.30
CA ASP A 93 7.63 13.27 0.90
C ASP A 93 6.16 13.52 0.54
N VAL A 94 5.26 12.90 1.29
CA VAL A 94 3.81 12.96 1.05
C VAL A 94 3.13 13.51 2.29
N ASP A 95 2.31 14.53 2.06
CA ASP A 95 1.45 15.15 3.05
C ASP A 95 -0.01 14.87 2.72
N LEU A 96 -0.74 14.33 3.70
CA LEU A 96 -2.16 14.00 3.61
C LEU A 96 -2.92 14.85 4.62
N SER A 97 -3.79 15.71 4.12
CA SER A 97 -4.70 16.49 4.97
C SER A 97 -5.78 15.59 5.57
N LEU A 98 -5.94 15.71 6.88
CA LEU A 98 -6.98 15.09 7.70
C LEU A 98 -8.01 16.13 8.16
N GLU A 99 -8.11 17.26 7.46
CA GLU A 99 -9.14 18.26 7.73
C GLU A 99 -10.55 17.65 7.63
N GLY A 100 -11.41 18.06 8.56
CA GLY A 100 -12.75 17.48 8.72
C GLY A 100 -12.81 16.23 9.61
N PHE A 101 -11.69 15.63 10.00
CA PHE A 101 -11.64 14.54 10.96
C PHE A 101 -11.31 15.01 12.39
N GLY A 102 -11.44 14.12 13.38
CA GLY A 102 -11.12 14.37 14.79
C GLY A 102 -9.62 14.45 15.10
N ALA A 103 -9.27 14.23 16.36
CA ALA A 103 -7.86 14.12 16.75
C ALA A 103 -7.27 12.85 16.11
N ALA A 104 -6.14 12.99 15.43
CA ALA A 104 -5.57 11.93 14.61
C ALA A 104 -4.26 11.38 15.18
N SER A 105 -4.04 10.07 15.09
CA SER A 105 -2.76 9.44 15.45
C SER A 105 -2.46 8.23 14.57
N VAL A 106 -1.19 8.04 14.19
CA VAL A 106 -0.77 6.88 13.43
C VAL A 106 -0.81 5.64 14.32
N ILE A 107 -1.56 4.61 13.90
CA ILE A 107 -1.68 3.34 14.63
C ILE A 107 -0.98 2.18 13.93
N ASP A 108 -0.70 2.29 12.63
CA ASP A 108 0.10 1.32 11.89
C ASP A 108 0.77 1.99 10.68
N HIS A 109 1.97 1.54 10.36
CA HIS A 109 2.72 1.94 9.16
C HIS A 109 3.53 0.75 8.69
N GLN A 110 3.18 0.23 7.51
CA GLN A 110 3.84 -0.90 6.88
C GLN A 110 4.44 -0.47 5.56
N VAL A 111 5.67 -0.88 5.30
CA VAL A 111 6.41 -0.57 4.08
C VAL A 111 6.84 -1.87 3.44
N MET A 112 6.60 -1.99 2.14
CA MET A 112 7.07 -3.09 1.32
C MET A 112 7.87 -2.51 0.15
N THR A 113 9.15 -2.83 0.10
CA THR A 113 10.09 -2.39 -0.95
C THR A 113 11.22 -3.41 -1.07
N HIS A 114 11.89 -3.44 -2.22
CA HIS A 114 13.07 -4.26 -2.43
C HIS A 114 13.97 -3.61 -3.49
N ARG A 115 15.29 -3.67 -3.28
CA ARG A 115 16.28 -3.08 -4.21
C ARG A 115 16.31 -3.74 -5.60
N ASP A 116 15.93 -5.01 -5.65
CA ASP A 116 15.80 -5.79 -6.88
C ASP A 116 14.32 -6.00 -7.20
N LEU A 117 13.86 -5.41 -8.30
CA LEU A 117 12.48 -5.51 -8.78
C LEU A 117 12.11 -6.92 -9.27
N ARG A 118 13.11 -7.80 -9.47
CA ARG A 118 12.91 -9.21 -9.83
C ARG A 118 12.90 -10.14 -8.62
N ALA A 119 13.02 -9.61 -7.41
CA ALA A 119 13.01 -10.43 -6.21
C ALA A 119 11.64 -11.10 -6.01
N VAL A 120 11.68 -12.37 -5.62
CA VAL A 120 10.51 -13.23 -5.42
C VAL A 120 10.58 -13.94 -4.08
N ASN A 121 9.42 -14.37 -3.57
CA ASN A 121 9.35 -15.30 -2.45
C ASN A 121 9.28 -16.74 -3.00
N THR A 122 10.08 -17.63 -2.44
CA THR A 122 10.14 -19.05 -2.82
C THR A 122 9.82 -19.92 -1.63
N ALA A 123 9.57 -21.22 -1.84
CA ALA A 123 9.36 -22.17 -0.75
C ALA A 123 10.52 -22.16 0.27
N ALA A 124 11.77 -22.02 -0.20
CA ALA A 124 12.97 -21.98 0.64
C ALA A 124 13.28 -20.59 1.24
N ASN A 125 12.75 -19.51 0.65
CA ASN A 125 12.94 -18.14 1.14
C ASN A 125 11.62 -17.37 1.06
N GLN A 126 10.70 -17.70 1.96
CA GLN A 126 9.31 -17.22 1.93
C GLN A 126 9.18 -15.75 2.32
N ASN A 127 10.18 -15.19 2.99
CA ASN A 127 10.15 -13.83 3.55
C ASN A 127 11.13 -12.87 2.85
N ASN A 128 11.54 -13.17 1.61
CA ASN A 128 12.48 -12.34 0.85
C ASN A 128 11.96 -10.92 0.60
N VAL A 129 10.66 -10.82 0.24
CA VAL A 129 9.95 -9.55 0.06
C VAL A 129 8.65 -9.61 0.85
N VAL A 130 8.64 -8.92 1.98
CA VAL A 130 7.52 -8.84 2.90
C VAL A 130 7.38 -7.41 3.43
N PRO A 131 6.18 -7.00 3.89
CA PRO A 131 6.03 -5.77 4.62
C PRO A 131 6.86 -5.79 5.89
N VAL A 132 7.49 -4.68 6.18
CA VAL A 132 8.17 -4.40 7.45
C VAL A 132 7.57 -3.15 8.07
N LYS A 133 7.71 -3.03 9.39
CA LYS A 133 7.29 -1.82 10.09
C LYS A 133 8.02 -0.60 9.52
N GLY A 134 7.24 0.37 9.04
CA GLY A 134 7.74 1.65 8.57
C GLY A 134 8.14 2.56 9.71
N SER A 135 8.89 3.60 9.36
CA SER A 135 9.25 4.69 10.26
C SER A 135 8.97 6.02 9.56
N GLY A 136 8.63 7.04 10.35
CA GLY A 136 8.55 8.43 9.86
C GLY A 136 7.14 8.89 9.47
N ALA A 137 6.14 8.01 9.41
CA ALA A 137 4.74 8.44 9.37
C ALA A 137 4.39 9.15 10.69
N LYS A 138 3.93 10.40 10.62
CA LYS A 138 3.59 11.21 11.79
C LYS A 138 2.36 12.06 11.51
N VAL A 139 1.56 12.29 12.54
CA VAL A 139 0.48 13.29 12.51
C VAL A 139 0.90 14.49 13.32
N ASP A 140 0.82 15.67 12.72
CA ASP A 140 0.96 16.97 13.40
C ASP A 140 -0.31 17.79 13.13
N GLY A 141 -1.13 17.99 14.17
CA GLY A 141 -2.46 18.59 14.04
C GLY A 141 -3.37 17.79 13.10
N LYS A 142 -3.60 18.33 11.90
CA LYS A 142 -4.42 17.75 10.82
C LYS A 142 -3.60 17.27 9.62
N LEU A 143 -2.28 17.21 9.74
CA LEU A 143 -1.41 16.80 8.65
C LEU A 143 -0.76 15.46 8.98
N LEU A 144 -1.01 14.43 8.17
CA LEU A 144 -0.23 13.20 8.15
C LEU A 144 0.92 13.39 7.16
N SER A 145 2.15 13.33 7.62
CA SER A 145 3.36 13.35 6.78
C SER A 145 4.02 11.97 6.77
N VAL A 146 4.45 11.50 5.60
CA VAL A 146 5.19 10.25 5.44
C VAL A 146 6.15 10.33 4.24
N LYS A 147 7.31 9.68 4.36
CA LYS A 147 8.29 9.59 3.26
C LYS A 147 8.16 8.27 2.53
N LEU A 148 7.83 8.32 1.24
CA LEU A 148 7.70 7.15 0.40
C LEU A 148 9.02 6.78 -0.26
N ALA A 149 9.64 5.67 0.15
CA ALA A 149 10.86 5.16 -0.46
C ALA A 149 10.66 4.84 -1.97
N PRO A 150 11.73 4.81 -2.79
CA PRO A 150 11.62 4.46 -4.21
C PRO A 150 11.04 3.05 -4.37
N TYR A 151 10.26 2.83 -5.42
CA TYR A 151 9.58 1.55 -5.69
C TYR A 151 9.02 0.88 -4.43
N SER A 152 8.19 1.61 -3.70
CA SER A 152 7.60 1.12 -2.46
C SER A 152 6.08 1.15 -2.50
N TYR A 153 5.50 0.17 -1.82
CA TYR A 153 4.11 0.15 -1.41
C TYR A 153 4.07 0.39 0.10
N GLN A 154 3.17 1.27 0.55
CA GLN A 154 2.99 1.58 1.96
C GLN A 154 1.53 1.55 2.35
N MET A 155 1.28 1.05 3.55
CA MET A 155 -0.03 1.11 4.19
C MET A 155 0.15 1.91 5.49
N ILE A 156 -0.65 2.96 5.65
CA ILE A 156 -0.65 3.82 6.82
C ILE A 156 -2.06 3.84 7.40
N ARG A 157 -2.20 3.51 8.68
CA ARG A 157 -3.48 3.62 9.40
C ARG A 157 -3.42 4.72 10.41
N VAL A 158 -4.48 5.51 10.45
CA VAL A 158 -4.68 6.60 11.38
C VAL A 158 -5.96 6.34 12.16
N LYS A 159 -5.91 6.47 13.48
CA LYS A 159 -7.10 6.60 14.32
C LYS A 159 -7.57 8.05 14.26
N VAL A 160 -8.86 8.28 13.99
CA VAL A 160 -9.48 9.61 13.89
C VAL A 160 -10.72 9.74 14.75
#